data_AF-A0A521Y8Z0-F1
#
_entry.id   AF-A0A521Y8Z0-F1
#
_cell.length_a   1.000
_cell.length_b   1.000
_cell.length_c   1.000
_cell.angle_alpha   90.00
_cell.angle_beta   90.00
_cell.angle_gamma   90.00
#
_symmetry.space_group_name_H-M   'P 1'
#
loop_
_entity.id
_entity.type
_entity.pdbx_description
1 polymer ?
#
loop_
_entity_poly.entity_id
_entity_poly.type
_entity_poly.pdbx_seq_one_letter_code
_entity_poly.pdbx_strand_id
1 'polypeptide(L)'
;KAPAPILCTYMARRPPQFTLNACDARHINVAHGLYPRQPLADGVMARLVTWLNKNINTGSGRTYAGGLTKFEPKEIERLRIPSLETLLA
;
A
#
# COMPACT_ATOMS: atom_id res chain seq x y z
N LYS A 1 2.69 -14.85 11.45
CA LYS A 1 1.64 -14.30 10.56
C LYS A 1 1.89 -14.78 9.14
N ALA A 2 0.84 -15.01 8.34
CA ALA A 2 0.99 -15.32 6.91
C ALA A 2 1.66 -14.14 6.19
N PRO A 3 2.36 -14.38 5.06
CA PRO A 3 2.85 -13.31 4.19
C PRO A 3 1.75 -12.32 3.84
N ALA A 4 2.09 -11.02 3.82
CA ALA A 4 1.09 -10.01 3.48
C ALA A 4 0.77 -10.10 1.98
N PRO A 5 -0.51 -10.08 1.59
CA PRO A 5 -0.89 -10.17 0.18
C PRO A 5 -0.57 -8.90 -0.61
N ILE A 6 -0.46 -7.75 0.06
CA ILE A 6 0.00 -6.49 -0.52
C ILE A 6 1.21 -5.99 0.26
N LEU A 7 2.24 -5.54 -0.45
CA LEU A 7 3.40 -4.86 0.11
C LEU A 7 3.39 -3.38 -0.29
N CYS A 8 3.80 -2.53 0.65
CA CYS A 8 3.96 -1.11 0.45
C CYS A 8 5.37 -0.66 0.87
N THR A 9 6.01 0.20 0.08
CA THR A 9 7.31 0.78 0.45
C THR A 9 7.19 1.61 1.73
N TYR A 10 8.08 1.38 2.70
CA TYR A 10 8.13 2.16 3.94
C TYR A 10 8.80 3.52 3.77
N MET A 11 9.86 3.60 2.96
CA MET A 11 10.59 4.85 2.68
C MET A 11 10.91 4.96 1.20
N ALA A 12 10.69 6.14 0.62
CA ALA A 12 11.01 6.42 -0.79
C ALA A 12 11.20 7.92 -1.03
N ARG A 13 11.91 8.27 -2.12
CA ARG A 13 12.01 9.65 -2.64
C ARG A 13 10.92 9.97 -3.68
N ARG A 14 9.84 9.20 -3.63
CA ARG A 14 8.70 9.21 -4.56
C ARG A 14 7.45 8.73 -3.81
N PRO A 15 6.24 8.87 -4.38
CA PRO A 15 5.05 8.32 -3.75
C PRO A 15 5.20 6.84 -3.39
N PRO A 16 4.57 6.39 -2.29
CA PRO A 16 4.68 5.00 -1.86
C PRO A 16 4.19 4.08 -2.97
N GLN A 17 4.90 2.98 -3.18
CA GLN A 17 4.53 1.98 -4.17
C GLN A 17 3.87 0.80 -3.50
N PHE A 18 2.81 0.30 -4.13
CA PHE A 18 2.04 -0.84 -3.70
C PHE A 18 2.20 -1.97 -4.72
N THR A 19 2.32 -3.21 -4.26
CA THR A 19 2.36 -4.39 -5.13
C THR A 19 1.65 -5.57 -4.48
N LEU A 20 1.12 -6.46 -5.31
CA LEU A 20 0.73 -7.80 -4.88
C LEU A 20 1.97 -8.62 -4.54
N ASN A 21 1.87 -9.45 -3.51
CA ASN A 21 2.93 -10.36 -3.08
C ASN A 21 2.73 -11.74 -3.70
N ALA A 22 2.98 -11.85 -5.01
CA ALA A 22 2.69 -13.07 -5.77
C ALA A 22 3.54 -14.29 -5.36
N CYS A 23 4.66 -14.09 -4.66
CA CYS A 23 5.58 -15.14 -4.24
C CYS A 23 5.53 -15.44 -2.73
N ASP A 24 4.52 -14.92 -2.02
CA ASP A 24 4.38 -15.12 -0.57
C ASP A 24 5.64 -14.72 0.22
N ALA A 25 6.33 -13.67 -0.24
CA ALA A 25 7.53 -13.19 0.40
C ALA A 25 7.23 -12.67 1.81
N ARG A 26 8.10 -13.03 2.76
CA ARG A 26 8.10 -12.40 4.08
C ARG A 26 8.80 -11.05 3.95
N HIS A 27 8.10 -9.98 4.32
CA HIS A 27 8.70 -8.65 4.41
C HIS A 27 9.33 -8.46 5.78
N ILE A 28 10.49 -7.82 5.80
CA ILE A 28 11.11 -7.27 7.01
C ILE A 28 10.70 -5.79 7.15
N ASN A 29 11.24 -5.10 8.15
CA ASN A 29 10.87 -3.72 8.52
C ASN A 29 11.12 -2.62 7.45
N VAL A 30 11.47 -3.01 6.22
CA VAL A 30 11.66 -2.10 5.07
C VAL A 30 10.39 -1.95 4.21
N ALA A 31 9.33 -2.70 4.51
CA ALA A 31 8.05 -2.62 3.83
C ALA A 31 6.90 -2.82 4.82
N HIS A 32 5.74 -2.27 4.47
CA HIS A 32 4.48 -2.54 5.17
C HIS A 32 3.74 -3.68 4.48
N GLY A 33 3.17 -4.56 5.30
CA GLY A 33 2.21 -5.56 4.85
C GLY A 33 0.78 -5.07 5.06
N LEU A 34 0.00 -4.99 3.97
CA LEU A 34 -1.41 -4.65 4.02
C LEU A 34 -2.25 -5.94 3.94
N TYR A 35 -3.24 -6.05 4.83
CA TYR A 35 -4.11 -7.22 4.93
C TYR A 35 -5.57 -6.76 4.77
N PRO A 36 -6.34 -7.36 3.86
CA PRO A 36 -7.76 -7.10 3.79
C PRO A 36 -8.43 -7.63 5.08
N ARG A 37 -9.40 -6.88 5.61
CA ARG A 37 -10.14 -7.26 6.82
C ARG A 37 -11.27 -8.26 6.55
N GLN A 38 -11.66 -8.39 5.28
CA GLN A 38 -12.68 -9.31 4.78
C GLN A 38 -12.17 -9.96 3.50
N PRO A 39 -12.69 -11.14 3.12
CA PRO A 39 -12.45 -11.70 1.80
C PRO A 39 -12.81 -10.69 0.71
N LEU A 40 -11.96 -10.60 -0.31
CA LEU A 40 -12.19 -9.75 -1.48
C LEU A 40 -12.48 -10.67 -2.67
N ALA A 41 -13.40 -10.24 -3.54
CA ALA A 41 -13.64 -10.91 -4.80
C ALA A 41 -12.41 -10.84 -5.72
N ASP A 42 -12.35 -11.75 -6.69
CA ASP A 42 -11.24 -11.83 -7.64
C ASP A 42 -11.01 -10.51 -8.36
N GLY A 43 -9.74 -10.15 -8.52
CA GLY A 43 -9.32 -8.92 -9.20
C GLY A 43 -9.48 -7.63 -8.39
N VAL A 44 -10.31 -7.58 -7.35
CA VAL A 44 -10.49 -6.37 -6.50
C VAL A 44 -9.18 -5.91 -5.90
N MET A 45 -8.37 -6.85 -5.41
CA MET A 45 -7.07 -6.55 -4.82
C MET A 45 -6.09 -5.92 -5.82
N ALA A 46 -6.06 -6.44 -7.05
CA ALA A 46 -5.22 -5.90 -8.13
C ALA A 46 -5.67 -4.49 -8.56
N ARG A 47 -6.98 -4.27 -8.61
CA ARG A 47 -7.58 -2.96 -8.91
C ARG A 47 -7.28 -1.95 -7.80
N LEU A 48 -7.35 -2.37 -6.53
CA LEU A 48 -6.96 -1.54 -5.39
C LEU A 48 -5.49 -1.12 -5.48
N VAL A 49 -4.58 -2.06 -5.74
CA VAL A 49 -3.14 -1.76 -5.91
C VAL A 49 -2.91 -0.79 -7.06
N THR A 50 -3.57 -1.00 -8.19
CA THR A 50 -3.49 -0.11 -9.36
C THR A 50 -4.00 1.30 -9.01
N TRP A 51 -5.12 1.39 -8.31
CA TRP A 51 -5.70 2.66 -7.89
C TRP A 51 -4.78 3.39 -6.92
N LEU A 52 -4.22 2.71 -5.92
CA LEU A 52 -3.30 3.28 -4.94
C LEU A 52 -2.07 3.90 -5.62
N ASN A 53 -1.44 3.17 -6.56
CA ASN A 53 -0.27 3.66 -7.28
C ASN A 53 -0.57 4.86 -8.18
N LYS A 54 -1.83 5.06 -8.61
CA LYS A 54 -2.26 6.20 -9.43
C LYS A 54 -2.70 7.41 -8.61
N ASN A 55 -3.22 7.22 -7.40
CA ASN A 55 -3.96 8.26 -6.69
C ASN A 55 -3.29 8.73 -5.38
N ILE A 56 -2.27 8.03 -4.88
CA ILE A 56 -1.57 8.42 -3.65
C ILE A 56 -0.33 9.24 -3.99
N ASN A 57 -0.19 10.41 -3.35
CA ASN A 57 0.96 11.29 -3.48
C ASN A 57 1.72 11.45 -2.14
N THR A 58 2.92 12.04 -2.21
CA THR A 58 3.88 12.15 -1.10
C THR A 58 3.48 13.08 0.04
N GLY A 59 2.33 13.78 -0.05
CA GLY A 59 1.96 14.85 0.89
C GLY A 59 1.62 14.40 2.32
N SER A 60 1.63 13.09 2.59
CA SER A 60 1.20 12.51 3.88
C SER A 60 2.32 11.84 4.68
N GLY A 61 3.59 11.99 4.28
CA GLY A 61 4.73 11.36 4.95
C GLY A 61 5.64 12.35 5.70
N ARG A 62 6.39 11.86 6.70
CA ARG A 62 7.48 12.64 7.32
C ARG A 62 8.70 12.67 6.41
N THR A 63 9.04 13.87 5.90
CA THR A 63 10.19 14.08 5.02
C THR A 63 11.47 14.31 5.83
N TYR A 64 12.49 13.52 5.53
CA TYR A 64 13.85 13.65 6.04
C TYR A 64 14.74 14.41 5.04
N ALA A 65 15.97 14.73 5.45
CA ALA A 65 16.95 15.36 4.57
C ALA A 65 17.14 14.58 3.25
N GLY A 66 17.31 15.30 2.15
CA GLY A 66 17.51 14.71 0.82
C GLY A 66 16.25 14.11 0.17
N GLY A 67 15.06 14.58 0.56
CA GLY A 67 13.78 14.22 -0.08
C GLY A 67 13.32 12.80 0.22
N LEU A 68 13.90 12.14 1.22
CA LEU A 68 13.49 10.81 1.64
C LEU A 68 12.25 10.92 2.53
N THR A 69 11.12 10.43 2.04
CA THR A 69 9.88 10.41 2.81
C THR A 69 9.70 9.04 3.46
N LYS A 70 9.38 9.05 4.74
CA LYS A 70 8.96 7.87 5.50
C LYS A 70 7.44 7.86 5.61
N PHE A 71 6.87 6.71 5.28
CA PHE A 71 5.46 6.41 5.41
C PHE A 71 5.31 5.40 6.54
N GLU A 72 4.78 5.79 7.69
CA GLU A 72 4.50 4.95 8.84
C GLU A 72 3.13 4.27 8.73
N PRO A 73 2.85 3.20 9.50
CA PRO A 73 1.57 2.52 9.45
C PRO A 73 0.37 3.47 9.60
N LYS A 74 0.46 4.46 10.50
CA LYS A 74 -0.60 5.47 10.69
C LYS A 74 -0.83 6.37 9.48
N GLU A 75 0.20 6.60 8.65
CA GLU A 75 0.07 7.39 7.42
C GLU A 75 -0.61 6.54 6.33
N ILE A 76 -0.26 5.25 6.24
CA ILE A 76 -0.93 4.29 5.34
C ILE A 76 -2.39 4.06 5.75
N GLU A 77 -2.70 3.98 7.04
CA GLU A 77 -4.06 3.80 7.57
C GLU A 77 -5.00 4.99 7.26
N ARG A 78 -4.44 6.18 7.04
CA ARG A 78 -5.21 7.40 6.73
C ARG A 78 -5.53 7.55 5.25
N LEU A 79 -4.99 6.69 4.39
CA LEU A 79 -5.25 6.75 2.95
C LEU A 79 -6.74 6.53 2.69
N ARG A 80 -7.37 7.50 2.02
CA ARG A 80 -8.73 7.35 1.51
C ARG A 80 -8.68 6.45 0.29
N ILE A 81 -9.43 5.36 0.32
CA ILE A 81 -9.54 4.41 -0.79
C ILE A 81 -11.00 4.37 -1.28
N PRO A 82 -11.23 4.04 -2.56
CA PRO A 82 -12.58 3.85 -3.10
C PRO A 82 -13.32 2.73 -2.38
N SER A 83 -14.66 2.75 -2.45
CA SER A 83 -15.48 1.64 -1.98
C SER A 83 -15.23 0.38 -2.81
N LEU A 84 -15.60 -0.78 -2.25
CA LEU A 84 -15.49 -2.05 -2.97
C LEU A 84 -16.34 -2.07 -4.24
N GLU A 85 -17.53 -1.45 -4.20
CA GLU A 85 -18.42 -1.32 -5.36
C GLU A 85 -17.75 -0.56 -6.51
N THR A 86 -17.06 0.55 -6.20
CA THR A 86 -16.30 1.32 -7.20
C THR A 86 -15.12 0.54 -7.77
N LEU A 87 -14.51 -0.36 -6.98
CA LEU A 87 -13.43 -1.22 -7.46
C LEU A 87 -13.91 -2.41 -8.29
N LEU A 88 -15.18 -2.77 -8.20
CA LEU A 88 -15.78 -3.90 -8.93
C LEU A 88 -16.36 -3.49 -10.29
N ALA A 89 -16.74 -2.23 -10.44
CA ALA A 89 -17.16 -1.63 -11.71
C ALA A 89 -16.01 -1.60 -12.75
#